data_AF-A0A957AAB8-F1
#
_entry.id   AF-A0A957AAB8-F1
#
_cell.length_a   1.000
_cell.length_b   1.000
_cell.length_c   1.000
_cell.angle_alpha   90.00
_cell.angle_beta   90.00
_cell.angle_gamma   90.00
#
_symmetry.space_group_name_H-M   'P 1'
#
loop_
_entity.id
_entity.type
_entity.pdbx_description
1 polymer ?
#
loop_
_entity_poly.entity_id
_entity_poly.type
_entity_poly.pdbx_seq_one_letter_code
_entity_poly.pdbx_strand_id
1 'polypeptide(L)' 'MGENGGMAALTVMRFKHGPLWNFSYVVGVPGGDAVAIDPAWDVPAMLAAASDAEMRIVAALVTHGHRDHVQGLP' A
#
# COMPACT_ATOMS: atom_id res chain seq x y z
N MET A 1 -4.93 -30.61 18.95
CA MET A 1 -5.47 -29.86 17.81
C MET A 1 -4.33 -28.99 17.30
N GLY A 2 -3.68 -29.38 16.21
CA GLY A 2 -2.45 -28.72 15.76
C GLY A 2 -2.73 -27.31 15.27
N GLU A 3 -2.03 -26.35 15.85
CA GLU A 3 -1.85 -25.00 15.32
C GLU A 3 -0.98 -25.06 14.06
N ASN A 4 -1.59 -25.36 12.91
CA ASN A 4 -0.96 -25.05 11.63
C ASN A 4 -1.11 -23.54 11.36
N GLY A 5 -0.40 -22.73 12.16
CA GLY A 5 -0.24 -21.30 11.94
C GLY A 5 0.69 -21.07 10.76
N GLY A 6 0.23 -21.34 9.54
CA GLY A 6 0.94 -20.91 8.34
C GLY A 6 1.10 -19.39 8.40
N MET A 7 2.33 -18.89 8.46
CA MET A 7 2.57 -17.45 8.46
C MET A 7 1.89 -16.84 7.24
N ALA A 8 0.92 -15.94 7.48
CA ALA A 8 0.27 -15.23 6.41
C ALA A 8 1.32 -14.44 5.63
N ALA A 9 1.36 -14.63 4.31
CA ALA A 9 2.38 -14.01 3.46
C ALA A 9 2.12 -12.51 3.34
N LEU A 10 3.12 -11.70 3.70
CA LEU A 10 3.11 -10.27 3.49
C LEU A 10 3.11 -9.98 1.99
N THR A 11 2.12 -9.21 1.52
CA THR A 11 2.03 -8.74 0.14
C THR A 11 2.57 -7.31 0.05
N VAL A 12 3.37 -7.04 -0.98
CA VAL A 12 3.92 -5.72 -1.29
C VAL A 12 3.56 -5.38 -2.73
N MET A 13 2.64 -4.45 -2.91
CA MET A 13 2.22 -3.94 -4.23
C MET A 13 2.92 -2.62 -4.49
N ARG A 14 3.55 -2.48 -5.66
CA ARG A 14 4.33 -1.29 -6.03
C ARG A 14 3.66 -0.55 -7.18
N PHE A 15 3.55 0.77 -7.03
CA PHE A 15 2.99 1.68 -8.02
C PHE A 15 4.10 2.63 -8.46
N LYS A 16 4.43 2.64 -9.75
CA LYS A 16 5.48 3.50 -10.32
C LYS A 16 4.85 4.76 -10.89
N HIS A 17 5.40 5.91 -10.53
CA HIS A 17 4.91 7.23 -10.93
C HIS A 17 5.94 8.04 -11.69
N GLY A 18 5.44 8.80 -12.67
CA GLY A 18 6.16 9.87 -13.32
C GLY A 18 7.47 9.48 -14.03
N PRO A 19 8.17 10.47 -14.60
CA PRO A 19 9.43 10.25 -15.32
C PRO A 19 10.63 10.01 -14.39
N LEU A 20 10.49 10.33 -13.09
CA LEU A 20 11.55 10.19 -12.07
C LEU A 20 11.50 8.85 -11.32
N TRP A 21 10.57 7.95 -11.67
CA TRP A 21 10.47 6.62 -11.08
C TRP A 21 10.20 6.68 -9.57
N ASN A 22 9.27 7.54 -9.17
CA ASN A 22 8.80 7.56 -7.80
C ASN A 22 7.92 6.33 -7.56
N PHE A 23 7.88 5.85 -6.33
CA PHE A 23 7.13 4.65 -5.99
C PHE A 23 6.24 4.88 -4.78
N SER A 24 4.98 4.49 -4.92
CA SER A 24 4.09 4.25 -3.78
C SER A 24 3.93 2.75 -3.58
N TYR A 25 3.49 2.36 -2.38
CA TYR A 25 3.25 0.96 -2.07
C TYR A 25 1.97 0.75 -1.30
N VAL A 26 1.38 -0.43 -1.46
CA VAL A 26 0.42 -1.00 -0.51
C VAL A 26 1.06 -2.23 0.10
N VAL A 27 1.13 -2.28 1.43
CA VAL A 27 1.75 -3.38 2.16
C VAL A 27 0.75 -3.91 3.18
N GLY A 28 0.48 -5.22 3.14
CA GLY A 28 -0.51 -5.83 4.01
C GLY A 28 -0.60 -7.34 3.84
N VAL A 29 -1.57 -7.94 4.52
CA VAL A 29 -1.88 -9.37 4.42
C VAL A 29 -3.26 -9.52 3.75
N PRO A 30 -3.43 -10.37 2.73
CA PRO A 30 -4.73 -10.58 2.08
C PRO A 30 -5.82 -10.95 3.10
N GLY A 31 -7.02 -10.38 2.94
CA GLY A 31 -8.12 -10.54 3.90
C GLY A 31 -7.96 -9.74 5.20
N GLY A 32 -6.96 -8.86 5.30
CA GLY A 32 -6.63 -8.11 6.51
C GLY A 32 -6.39 -6.62 6.29
N ASP A 33 -5.71 -6.00 7.25
CA ASP A 33 -5.35 -4.59 7.17
C ASP A 33 -4.06 -4.38 6.36
N ALA A 34 -4.01 -3.23 5.68
CA ALA A 34 -2.87 -2.78 4.90
C ALA A 34 -2.53 -1.31 5.20
N VAL A 35 -1.32 -0.91 4.80
CA VAL A 35 -0.86 0.48 4.84
C VAL A 35 -0.51 0.95 3.44
N ALA A 36 -0.85 2.20 3.14
CA ALA A 36 -0.34 2.91 1.98
C ALA A 36 1.00 3.56 2.35
N ILE A 37 2.03 3.40 1.53
CA ILE A 37 3.34 4.05 1.70
C ILE A 37 3.52 5.06 0.58
N ASP A 38 3.84 6.29 0.94
CA ASP A 38 4.02 7.45 0.05
C ASP A 38 2.87 7.60 -0.96
N PRO A 39 1.60 7.63 -0.52
CA PRO A 39 0.46 7.74 -1.44
C PRO A 39 0.53 9.05 -2.23
N ALA A 40 0.83 8.93 -3.51
CA ALA A 40 1.03 10.04 -4.43
C ALA A 40 0.05 9.97 -5.60
N TRP A 41 0.47 10.42 -6.79
CA TRP A 41 -0.27 10.62 -8.04
C TRP A 41 -1.53 9.80 -8.35
N ASP A 42 -1.60 8.52 -7.98
CA ASP A 42 -2.73 7.64 -8.30
C ASP A 42 -3.21 6.82 -7.10
N VAL A 43 -3.72 7.53 -6.08
CA VAL A 43 -4.41 6.92 -4.93
C VAL A 43 -5.57 6.01 -5.36
N PRO A 44 -6.40 6.34 -6.38
CA PRO A 44 -7.45 5.44 -6.85
C PRO A 44 -6.94 4.05 -7.26
N ALA A 45 -5.82 3.96 -7.99
CA ALA A 45 -5.23 2.67 -8.34
C ALA A 45 -4.73 1.89 -7.11
N MET A 46 -4.19 2.58 -6.12
CA MET A 46 -3.77 1.95 -4.85
C MET A 46 -4.95 1.38 -4.08
N LEU A 47 -6.06 2.13 -4.00
CA LEU A 47 -7.30 1.69 -3.34
C LEU A 47 -7.92 0.50 -4.07
N ALA A 48 -7.97 0.53 -5.40
CA ALA A 48 -8.49 -0.58 -6.20
C ALA A 48 -7.67 -1.86 -5.99
N ALA A 49 -6.34 -1.77 -6.06
CA ALA A 49 -5.47 -2.92 -5.84
C ALA A 49 -5.58 -3.50 -4.41
N ALA A 50 -5.74 -2.66 -3.39
CA ALA A 50 -6.01 -3.12 -2.03
C ALA A 50 -7.35 -3.86 -1.95
N SER A 51 -8.40 -3.29 -2.55
CA SER A 51 -9.73 -3.92 -2.60
C SER A 51 -9.71 -5.27 -3.31
N ASP A 52 -9.02 -5.37 -4.45
CA ASP A 52 -8.89 -6.61 -5.22
C ASP A 52 -8.11 -7.70 -4.45
N ALA A 53 -7.22 -7.29 -3.55
CA ALA A 53 -6.48 -8.18 -2.66
C ALA A 53 -7.21 -8.47 -1.33
N GLU A 54 -8.48 -8.08 -1.21
CA GLU A 54 -9.30 -8.19 0.01
C GLU A 54 -8.64 -7.50 1.22
N MET A 55 -7.90 -6.42 0.98
CA MET A 55 -7.21 -5.65 2.01
C MET A 55 -7.92 -4.33 2.30
N ARG A 56 -7.92 -3.93 3.57
CA ARG A 56 -8.39 -2.60 4.00
C ARG A 56 -7.21 -1.71 4.33
N ILE A 57 -7.03 -0.60 3.60
CA ILE A 57 -6.01 0.40 3.95
C ILE A 57 -6.46 1.15 5.20
N VAL A 58 -5.67 1.08 6.28
CA VAL A 58 -6.01 1.68 7.59
C VAL A 58 -5.12 2.85 7.98
N ALA A 59 -3.97 2.98 7.33
CA ALA A 59 -3.02 4.06 7.58
C ALA A 59 -2.26 4.43 6.31
N ALA A 60 -1.75 5.65 6.31
CA ALA A 60 -0.75 6.11 5.36
C ALA A 60 0.56 6.37 6.10
N LEU A 61 1.67 5.88 5.55
CA LEU A 61 3.02 6.15 6.01
C LEU A 61 3.73 6.99 4.95
N VAL A 62 4.44 8.01 5.41
CA VAL A 62 5.23 8.88 4.55
C VAL A 62 6.69 8.72 4.95
N THR A 63 7.54 8.39 3.98
CA THR A 63 8.98 8.25 4.20
C THR A 63 9.63 9.61 4.50
N HIS A 64 9.21 10.65 3.76
CA HIS A 64 9.63 12.05 3.94
C HIS A 64 8.67 13.02 3.23
N GLY A 65 8.73 14.31 3.59
CA GLY A 65 7.74 15.32 3.18
C GLY A 65 7.95 15.97 1.81
N HIS A 66 8.62 15.32 0.84
CA HIS A 66 8.65 15.87 -0.51
C HIS A 66 7.27 15.75 -1.18
N ARG A 67 6.94 16.74 -2.00
CA ARG A 67 5.59 16.92 -2.56
C ARG A 67 5.11 15.69 -3.36
N ASP A 68 6.02 15.05 -4.05
CA ASP A 68 5.83 13.87 -4.88
C ASP A 68 5.62 12.56 -4.09
N HIS A 69 5.73 12.58 -2.76
CA HIS A 69 5.44 11.45 -1.87
C HIS A 69 4.14 11.65 -1.05
N VAL A 70 3.65 12.88 -0.96
CA VAL A 70 2.51 13.25 -0.09
C VAL A 70 1.29 13.77 -0.85
N GLN A 71 1.34 13.83 -2.18
CA GLN A 71 0.29 14.45 -3.00
C GLN A 71 -1.09 13.80 -2.83
N GLY A 72 -1.15 12.54 -2.43
CA GLY A 72 -2.39 11.80 -2.19
C GLY A 72 -2.98 11.96 -0.78
N LEU A 73 -2.36 12.76 0.09
CA LEU A 73 -2.84 13.04 1.44
C LEU A 73 -3.75 14.29 1.48
N PRO A 74 -4.67 14.38 2.47
CA PRO A 74 -5.56 15.53 2.64
C PRO A 74 -4.84 16.83 3.05
#